data_AF-A0A936EM34-F1
#
_entry.id   AF-A0A936EM34-F1
#
_cell.length_a   1.000
_cell.length_b   1.000
_cell.length_c   1.000
_cell.angle_alpha   90.00
_cell.angle_beta   90.00
_cell.angle_gamma   90.00
#
_symmetry.space_group_name_H-M   'P 1'
#
loop_
_entity.id
_entity.type
_entity.pdbx_description
1 polymer ?
#
loop_
_entity_poly.entity_id
_entity_poly.type
_entity_poly.pdbx_seq_one_letter_code
_entity_poly.pdbx_strand_id
1 'polypeptide(L)'
;MFIQKLRQCPNAAITQTLNITTCTSYKLNNKTYDSTGTYTHPVLNAMGCDSIIITLNLTISRVINTATANICQGEFYMAGGVPQT
;
A
#
# COMPACT_ATOMS: atom_id res chain seq x y z
N MET A 1 9.18 8.64 40.26
CA MET A 1 9.70 9.31 39.05
C MET A 1 9.79 8.24 37.97
N PHE A 2 9.10 8.41 36.84
CA PHE A 2 8.83 7.35 35.85
C PHE A 2 10.11 6.84 35.18
N ILE A 3 10.35 5.53 35.29
CA ILE A 3 11.38 4.81 34.55
C ILE A 3 11.06 4.97 33.07
N GLN A 4 11.85 5.80 32.40
CA GLN A 4 11.80 5.99 30.96
C GLN A 4 12.28 4.68 30.31
N LYS A 5 11.35 3.76 30.08
CA LYS A 5 11.53 2.53 29.27
C LYS A 5 11.89 2.93 27.83
N LEU A 6 13.09 3.44 27.64
CA LEU A 6 13.73 3.64 26.33
C LEU A 6 15.00 2.79 26.31
N ARG A 7 14.81 1.47 26.28
CA ARG A 7 15.80 0.38 26.14
C ARG A 7 15.04 -0.89 26.58
N GLN A 8 14.59 -1.78 25.71
CA GLN A 8 15.42 -2.66 24.90
C GLN A 8 14.53 -3.40 23.89
N CYS A 9 14.72 -3.13 22.60
CA CYS A 9 14.40 -4.09 21.54
C CYS A 9 15.74 -4.38 20.87
N PRO A 10 16.43 -5.49 21.19
CA PRO A 10 17.76 -5.80 20.63
C PRO A 10 17.71 -6.17 19.15
N ASN A 11 16.51 -6.33 18.58
CA ASN A 11 16.30 -6.50 17.14
C ASN A 11 15.92 -5.13 16.57
N ALA A 12 16.66 -4.67 15.55
CA ALA A 12 16.35 -3.42 14.87
C ALA A 12 14.88 -3.40 14.43
N ALA A 13 14.22 -2.23 14.52
CA ALA A 13 12.90 -2.06 13.92
C ALA A 13 13.01 -2.43 12.43
N ILE A 14 12.37 -3.52 12.02
CA ILE A 14 12.43 -3.98 10.63
C ILE A 14 11.51 -3.05 9.84
N THR A 15 12.09 -2.17 9.05
CA THR A 15 11.35 -1.34 8.11
C THR A 15 11.19 -2.09 6.79
N GLN A 16 9.96 -2.39 6.41
CA GLN A 16 9.64 -2.99 5.12
C GLN A 16 8.96 -1.95 4.25
N THR A 17 9.51 -1.69 3.06
CA THR A 17 8.88 -0.78 2.10
C THR A 17 8.25 -1.57 0.96
N LEU A 18 6.98 -1.30 0.69
CA LEU A 18 6.19 -1.87 -0.40
C LEU A 18 5.86 -0.75 -1.38
N ASN A 19 6.35 -0.85 -2.61
CA ASN A 19 5.99 0.08 -3.68
C ASN A 19 5.01 -0.62 -4.61
N ILE A 20 3.74 -0.27 -4.51
CA ILE A 20 2.66 -0.94 -5.22
C ILE A 20 1.96 0.08 -6.11
N THR A 21 1.67 -0.33 -7.34
CA THR A 21 0.86 0.44 -8.28
C THR A 21 -0.37 -0.38 -8.65
N THR A 22 -1.57 0.16 -8.41
CA THR A 22 -2.85 -0.47 -8.82
C THR A 22 -3.76 0.59 -9.43
N CYS A 23 -4.96 0.24 -9.86
CA CYS A 23 -5.89 1.20 -10.50
C CYS A 23 -7.21 1.36 -9.76
N THR A 24 -7.44 0.51 -8.77
CA THR A 24 -8.70 0.43 -8.04
C THR A 24 -8.44 0.50 -6.54
N SER A 25 -7.85 -0.55 -5.99
CA SER A 25 -7.46 -0.58 -4.59
C SER A 25 -6.35 -1.59 -4.33
N TYR A 26 -5.78 -1.53 -3.14
CA TYR A 26 -4.85 -2.50 -2.61
C TYR A 26 -5.27 -2.87 -1.19
N LYS A 27 -5.16 -4.14 -0.81
CA LYS A 27 -5.49 -4.60 0.54
C LYS A 27 -4.23 -5.01 1.29
N LEU A 28 -3.93 -4.31 2.39
CA LEU A 28 -2.82 -4.61 3.29
C LEU A 28 -3.34 -4.77 4.71
N ASN A 29 -3.01 -5.88 5.38
CA ASN A 29 -3.38 -6.17 6.77
C ASN A 29 -4.87 -5.95 7.07
N ASN A 30 -5.74 -6.50 6.22
CA ASN A 30 -7.20 -6.33 6.31
C ASN A 30 -7.74 -4.90 6.10
N LYS A 31 -6.89 -3.92 5.78
CA LYS A 31 -7.30 -2.57 5.40
C LYS A 31 -7.19 -2.40 3.88
N THR A 32 -8.20 -1.79 3.28
CA THR A 32 -8.24 -1.49 1.84
C THR A 32 -7.83 -0.03 1.63
N TYR A 33 -6.98 0.21 0.65
CA TYR A 33 -6.50 1.52 0.22
C TYR A 33 -6.89 1.72 -1.23
N ASP A 34 -7.66 2.75 -1.49
CA ASP A 34 -8.25 3.10 -2.78
C ASP A 34 -7.73 4.46 -3.29
N SER A 35 -6.79 5.06 -2.58
CA SER A 35 -6.16 6.33 -2.92
C SER A 35 -4.64 6.22 -3.00
N THR A 36 -4.04 7.04 -3.86
CA THR A 36 -2.58 7.18 -3.93
C THR A 36 -2.07 7.81 -2.64
N GLY A 37 -1.03 7.24 -2.06
CA GLY A 37 -0.41 7.77 -0.85
C GLY A 37 0.63 6.83 -0.24
N THR A 38 1.30 7.35 0.78
CA THR A 38 2.22 6.57 1.62
C THR A 38 1.53 6.23 2.93
N TYR A 39 1.44 4.94 3.25
CA TYR A 39 0.77 4.45 4.45
C TYR A 39 1.73 3.66 5.33
N THR A 40 1.82 4.05 6.60
CA THR A 40 2.72 3.42 7.57
C THR A 40 1.94 2.58 8.56
N HIS A 41 2.28 1.29 8.67
CA HIS A 41 1.63 0.35 9.56
C HIS A 41 2.64 -0.21 10.57
N PRO A 42 2.48 0.12 11.87
CA PRO A 42 3.21 -0.56 12.91
C PRO A 42 2.57 -1.93 13.14
N VAL A 43 3.30 -2.99 12.85
CA VAL A 43 2.94 -4.36 13.21
C VAL A 43 3.79 -4.74 14.41
N LEU A 44 3.14 -4.97 15.55
CA LEU A 44 3.79 -5.49 16.74
C LEU A 44 3.98 -7.00 16.55
N ASN A 45 5.22 -7.50 16.62
CA ASN A 45 5.43 -8.93 16.76
C ASN A 45 4.81 -9.43 18.07
N ALA A 46 4.45 -10.72 18.12
CA ALA A 46 3.79 -11.35 19.27
C ALA A 46 4.55 -11.21 20.61
N MET A 47 5.85 -10.84 20.57
CA MET A 47 6.68 -10.55 21.75
C MET A 47 6.67 -9.08 22.21
N GLY A 48 5.96 -8.17 21.53
CA GLY A 48 5.76 -6.78 21.97
C GLY A 48 7.00 -5.86 21.93
N CYS A 49 8.17 -6.38 21.54
CA CYS A 49 9.41 -5.60 21.43
C CYS A 49 9.79 -5.31 19.96
N ASP A 50 9.67 -6.26 19.04
CA ASP A 50 10.07 -6.03 17.65
C ASP A 50 8.91 -5.38 16.88
N SER A 51 8.96 -4.07 16.69
CA SER A 51 8.02 -3.36 15.83
C SER A 51 8.48 -3.47 14.37
N ILE A 52 7.67 -4.10 13.52
CA ILE A 52 7.85 -4.08 12.07
C ILE A 52 7.09 -2.86 11.55
N ILE A 53 7.80 -1.94 10.90
CA ILE A 53 7.20 -0.75 10.29
C ILE A 53 7.03 -1.05 8.81
N ILE A 54 5.80 -1.30 8.38
CA ILE A 54 5.48 -1.51 6.96
C ILE A 54 5.10 -0.15 6.36
N THR A 55 5.90 0.32 5.40
CA THR A 55 5.63 1.53 4.61
C THR A 55 5.12 1.12 3.24
N LEU A 56 3.85 1.36 2.96
CA LEU A 56 3.22 1.13 1.67
C LEU A 56 3.18 2.43 0.88
N ASN A 57 3.98 2.54 -0.18
CA ASN A 57 3.81 3.55 -1.21
C ASN A 57 2.85 3.01 -2.27
N LEU A 58 1.59 3.42 -2.19
CA LEU A 58 0.56 3.03 -3.14
C LEU A 58 0.38 4.12 -4.19
N THR A 59 0.48 3.75 -5.45
CA THR A 59 0.12 4.60 -6.59
C THR A 59 -1.13 4.05 -7.25
N ILE A 60 -2.25 4.78 -7.18
CA ILE A 60 -3.45 4.51 -7.98
C ILE A 60 -3.30 5.20 -9.33
N SER A 61 -2.92 4.44 -10.35
CA SER A 61 -2.78 4.91 -11.74
C SER A 61 -3.96 4.41 -12.56
N ARG A 62 -4.95 5.28 -12.75
CA ARG A 62 -6.12 5.00 -13.58
C ARG A 62 -6.13 5.97 -14.75
N VAL A 63 -6.23 5.43 -15.96
CA VAL A 63 -6.41 6.25 -17.16
C VAL A 63 -7.88 6.64 -17.24
N ILE A 64 -8.18 7.94 -17.15
CA ILE A 64 -9.52 8.46 -17.38
C ILE A 64 -9.62 8.79 -18.87
N ASN A 65 -10.03 7.81 -19.68
CA ASN A 65 -10.54 8.12 -21.01
C ASN A 65 -11.98 8.62 -20.84
N THR A 66 -12.33 9.74 -21.48
CA THR A 66 -13.66 10.39 -21.41
C THR A 66 -14.82 9.53 -21.92
N ALA A 67 -14.58 8.26 -22.25
CA ALA A 67 -15.55 7.22 -22.52
C ALA A 67 -15.66 6.24 -21.33
N THR A 68 -16.15 6.72 -20.17
CA THR A 68 -16.71 5.93 -19.04
C THR A 68 -15.91 4.74 -18.44
N ALA A 69 -14.71 4.42 -18.92
CA ALA A 69 -13.99 3.21 -18.54
C ALA A 69 -12.75 3.52 -17.69
N ASN A 70 -12.63 2.78 -16.59
CA ASN A 70 -11.57 2.89 -15.61
C ASN A 70 -10.45 1.94 -16.01
N ILE A 71 -9.55 2.35 -16.90
CA ILE A 71 -8.57 1.41 -17.48
C ILE A 71 -7.24 1.49 -16.73
N CYS A 72 -6.69 0.33 -16.41
CA CYS A 72 -5.35 0.17 -15.88
C CYS A 72 -4.28 0.32 -16.96
N GLN A 73 -3.11 0.84 -16.61
CA GLN A 73 -1.97 0.85 -17.52
C GLN A 73 -1.63 -0.59 -17.95
N GLY A 74 -1.83 -0.90 -19.24
CA GLY A 74 -1.60 -2.23 -19.82
C GLY A 74 -2.84 -3.12 -19.93
N GLU A 75 -4.00 -2.67 -19.44
CA GLU A 75 -5.27 -3.32 -19.75
C GLU A 75 -5.89 -2.75 -21.02
N PHE A 76 -6.55 -3.64 -21.78
CA PHE A 76 -7.30 -3.25 -22.96
C PHE A 76 -8.78 -3.11 -22.61
N TYR A 77 -9.45 -2.08 -23.12
CA TYR A 77 -10.91 -2.01 -23.10
C TYR A 77 -11.50 -2.17 -24.49
N MET A 78 -12.67 -2.80 -24.57
CA MET A 78 -13.39 -2.98 -25.82
C MET A 78 -14.26 -1.74 -26.06
N ALA A 79 -13.88 -0.91 -27.03
CA ALA A 79 -14.72 0.20 -27.51
C ALA A 79 -15.15 -0.08 -28.95
N GLY A 80 -16.46 -0.19 -29.19
CA GLY A 80 -16.99 -0.47 -30.54
C GLY A 80 -16.52 -1.80 -31.14
N GLY A 81 -16.18 -2.80 -30.30
CA GLY A 81 -15.68 -4.10 -30.75
C GLY A 81 -14.18 -4.15 -31.06
N VAL A 82 -13.44 -3.06 -30.80
CA VAL A 82 -11.99 -3.00 -30.98
C VAL A 82 -11.30 -2.94 -29.60
N PRO A 83 -10.26 -3.76 -29.35
CA PRO A 83 -9.45 -3.62 -28.14
C PRO A 83 -8.60 -2.35 -28.23
N GLN A 84 -8.69 -1.51 -27.20
CA GLN A 84 -7.96 -0.25 -27.06
C GLN A 84 -7.03 -0.33 -25.85
N THR A 85 -5.75 -0.02 -26.03
CA THR A 85 -4.72 0.12 -24.97
C THR A 85 -4.78 1.45 -24.27
#